data_AF-G0R2E3-F1
#
_entry.id   AF-G0R2E3-F1
#
_cell.length_a   1.000
_cell.length_b   1.000
_cell.length_c   1.000
_cell.angle_alpha   90.00
_cell.angle_beta   90.00
_cell.angle_gamma   90.00
#
_symmetry.space_group_name_H-M   'P 1'
#
loop_
_entity.id
_entity.type
_entity.pdbx_description
1 polymer ?
#
loop_
_entity_poly.entity_id
_entity_poly.type
_entity_poly.pdbx_seq_one_letter_code
_entity_poly.pdbx_strand_id
1 'polypeptide(L)' 'MGRMHGTLAKAGKVRKQTPKVDKKQRAKKIPKGRAQKRIIYSRRYAPHILAVDPKKRKSPNWHAGRKDLIEGAAAAAKK' A
#
# COMPACT_ATOMS: atom_id res chain seq x y z
N MET A 1 39.51 9.29 -6.95
CA MET A 1 39.05 9.01 -5.57
C MET A 1 37.53 9.06 -5.54
N GLY A 2 36.88 7.89 -5.66
CA GLY A 2 35.43 7.79 -5.83
C GLY A 2 34.65 7.91 -4.52
N ARG A 3 33.34 8.16 -4.62
CA ARG A 3 32.41 8.10 -3.47
C ARG A 3 32.38 6.68 -2.90
N MET A 4 33.24 6.39 -1.92
CA MET A 4 33.28 5.09 -1.25
C MET A 4 32.24 5.01 -0.14
N HIS A 5 31.38 3.99 -0.19
CA HIS A 5 30.38 3.74 0.84
C HIS A 5 30.94 2.86 1.97
N GLY A 6 31.40 3.47 3.06
CA GLY A 6 31.65 2.75 4.32
C GLY A 6 32.78 1.71 4.25
N THR A 7 33.09 1.11 5.39
CA THR A 7 34.12 0.08 5.53
C THR A 7 33.51 -1.14 6.19
N LEU A 8 34.11 -2.32 6.00
CA LEU A 8 33.66 -3.57 6.61
C LEU A 8 33.56 -3.46 8.15
N ALA A 9 34.42 -2.63 8.74
CA ALA A 9 34.46 -2.37 10.19
C ALA A 9 33.27 -1.57 10.74
N LYS A 10 32.45 -0.92 9.91
CA LYS A 10 31.29 -0.12 10.38
C LYS A 10 29.99 -0.92 10.32
N ALA A 11 29.87 -1.94 11.17
CA ALA A 11 28.65 -2.72 11.33
C ALA A 11 27.44 -1.85 11.69
N GLY A 12 26.32 -2.07 10.99
CA GLY A 12 25.08 -1.32 11.21
C GLY A 12 25.09 0.12 10.69
N LYS A 13 26.08 0.54 9.89
CA LYS A 13 26.17 1.90 9.30
C LYS A 13 24.84 2.36 8.70
N VAL A 14 24.23 1.54 7.85
CA VAL A 14 23.00 1.90 7.13
C VAL A 14 21.84 2.15 8.10
N ARG A 15 21.61 1.23 9.05
CA ARG A 15 20.53 1.37 10.04
C ARG A 15 20.74 2.57 10.98
N LYS A 16 21.98 2.93 11.30
CA LYS A 16 22.31 4.14 12.07
C LYS A 16 22.10 5.43 11.28
N GLN A 17 22.26 5.38 9.95
CA GLN A 17 22.04 6.52 9.06
C GLN A 17 20.58 6.70 8.67
N THR A 18 19.79 5.63 8.61
CA THR A 18 18.36 5.72 8.27
C THR A 18 17.64 6.59 9.30
N PRO A 19 17.00 7.71 8.91
CA PRO A 19 16.22 8.51 9.84
C PRO A 19 15.10 7.66 10.42
N LYS A 20 14.93 7.71 11.74
CA LYS A 20 13.86 6.97 12.42
C LYS A 20 12.53 7.66 12.15
N VAL A 21 11.74 7.11 11.25
CA VAL A 21 10.38 7.58 10.94
C VAL A 21 9.38 6.72 11.70
N ASP A 22 8.56 7.36 12.51
CA ASP A 22 7.51 6.68 13.26
C ASP A 22 6.37 6.21 12.34
N LYS A 23 5.70 5.13 12.76
CA LYS A 23 4.55 4.60 12.04
C LYS A 23 3.35 5.51 12.27
N LYS A 24 2.59 5.79 11.21
CA LYS A 24 1.30 6.49 11.32
C LYS A 24 0.37 5.73 12.27
N GLN A 25 -0.22 6.44 13.24
CA GLN A 25 -1.25 5.88 14.09
C GLN A 25 -2.45 5.49 13.23
N ARG A 26 -3.04 4.33 13.53
CA ARG A 26 -4.23 3.87 12.81
C ARG A 26 -5.45 4.62 13.32
N ALA A 27 -6.20 5.23 12.41
CA ALA A 27 -7.47 5.88 12.75
C ALA A 27 -8.52 4.86 13.26
N LYS A 28 -8.50 3.62 12.76
CA LYS A 28 -9.38 2.52 13.18
C LYS A 28 -8.62 1.21 13.23
N LYS A 29 -9.10 0.26 14.04
CA LYS A 29 -8.54 -1.10 14.10
C LYS A 29 -8.72 -1.84 12.78
N ILE A 30 -7.71 -2.62 12.38
CA ILE A 30 -7.84 -3.56 11.26
C ILE A 30 -8.55 -4.81 11.80
N PRO A 31 -9.73 -5.17 11.28
CA PRO A 31 -10.43 -6.36 11.75
C PRO A 31 -9.60 -7.62 11.41
N LYS A 32 -9.74 -8.64 12.25
CA LYS A 32 -9.06 -9.93 12.11
C LYS A 32 -10.05 -11.04 11.74
N GLY A 33 -9.55 -12.15 11.22
CA GLY A 33 -10.36 -13.33 10.88
C GLY A 33 -11.32 -13.11 9.70
N ARG A 34 -12.56 -13.60 9.84
CA ARG A 34 -13.59 -13.57 8.79
C ARG A 34 -13.88 -12.16 8.27
N ALA A 35 -13.91 -11.17 9.16
CA ALA A 35 -14.16 -9.79 8.77
C ALA A 35 -13.07 -9.25 7.81
N GLN A 36 -11.80 -9.62 8.00
CA GLN A 36 -10.73 -9.25 7.08
C GLN A 36 -10.90 -9.91 5.71
N LYS A 37 -11.26 -11.20 5.70
CA LYS A 37 -11.52 -11.93 4.45
C LYS A 37 -12.72 -11.36 3.70
N ARG A 38 -13.76 -10.91 4.40
CA ARG A 38 -14.90 -10.19 3.80
C ARG A 38 -14.43 -8.91 3.10
N ILE A 39 -13.60 -8.08 3.74
CA ILE A 39 -13.07 -6.86 3.12
C ILE A 39 -12.24 -7.18 1.86
N ILE A 40 -11.41 -8.24 1.91
CA ILE A 40 -10.62 -8.66 0.75
C ILE A 40 -11.52 -9.10 -0.40
N TYR A 41 -12.54 -9.92 -0.11
CA TYR A 41 -13.52 -10.36 -1.10
C TYR A 41 -14.27 -9.17 -1.71
N SER A 42 -14.86 -8.33 -0.86
CA SER A 42 -15.63 -7.16 -1.30
C SER A 42 -14.83 -6.22 -2.20
N ARG A 43 -13.52 -6.06 -1.95
CA ARG A 43 -12.65 -5.18 -2.75
C ARG A 43 -12.13 -5.80 -4.04
N ARG A 44 -12.07 -7.14 -4.17
CA ARG A 44 -11.38 -7.81 -5.29
C ARG A 44 -12.25 -8.74 -6.14
N TYR A 45 -13.21 -9.40 -5.52
CA TYR A 45 -13.94 -10.52 -6.13
C TYR A 45 -15.46 -10.37 -6.02
N ALA A 46 -15.94 -9.25 -5.50
CA ALA A 46 -17.36 -8.95 -5.49
C ALA A 46 -17.91 -8.85 -6.93
N PRO A 47 -19.22 -9.13 -7.14
CA PRO A 47 -19.81 -9.18 -8.48
C PRO A 47 -19.54 -7.94 -9.34
N HIS A 48 -19.57 -6.74 -8.76
CA HIS A 48 -19.29 -5.48 -9.49
C HIS A 48 -17.84 -5.37 -10.00
N ILE A 49 -16.87 -6.02 -9.35
CA ILE A 49 -15.48 -6.11 -9.85
C ILE A 49 -15.36 -7.19 -10.92
N LEU A 50 -16.11 -8.28 -10.76
CA LEU A 50 -16.10 -9.39 -11.72
C LEU A 50 -16.81 -9.02 -13.03
N ALA A 51 -17.80 -8.13 -12.98
CA ALA A 51 -18.50 -7.61 -14.15
C ALA A 51 -17.59 -6.79 -15.09
N VAL A 52 -16.48 -6.25 -14.59
CA VAL A 52 -15.49 -5.54 -15.41
C VAL A 52 -14.62 -6.55 -16.17
N ASP A 53 -14.32 -6.22 -17.43
CA ASP A 53 -13.38 -6.92 -18.32
C ASP A 53 -12.22 -7.53 -17.53
N PRO A 54 -12.07 -8.87 -17.48
CA PRO A 54 -11.06 -9.52 -16.64
C PRO A 54 -9.63 -9.08 -16.99
N LYS A 55 -9.39 -8.70 -18.25
CA LYS A 55 -8.10 -8.20 -18.76
C LYS A 55 -7.80 -6.75 -18.38
N LYS A 56 -8.82 -5.95 -18.01
CA LYS A 56 -8.67 -4.53 -17.66
C LYS A 56 -8.89 -4.24 -16.17
N ARG A 57 -9.08 -5.28 -15.35
CA ARG A 57 -9.23 -5.11 -13.90
C ARG A 57 -7.97 -4.46 -13.32
N LYS A 58 -8.17 -3.44 -12.48
CA LYS A 58 -7.06 -2.71 -11.85
C LYS A 58 -6.29 -3.64 -10.90
N SER A 59 -4.97 -3.53 -10.90
CA SER A 59 -4.10 -4.27 -9.97
C SER A 59 -4.44 -3.96 -8.50
N PRO A 60 -4.40 -4.94 -7.58
CA PRO A 60 -4.79 -4.71 -6.18
C PRO A 60 -4.02 -3.63 -5.40
N ASN A 61 -2.88 -3.16 -5.91
CA ASN A 61 -2.06 -2.11 -5.29
C ASN A 61 -1.75 -0.92 -6.23
N TRP A 62 -2.56 -0.69 -7.28
CA TRP A 62 -2.27 0.32 -8.31
C TRP A 62 -2.10 1.76 -7.79
N HIS A 63 -2.79 2.11 -6.70
CA HIS A 63 -2.72 3.43 -6.10
C HIS A 63 -1.37 3.72 -5.41
N ALA A 64 -0.66 2.69 -4.92
CA ALA A 64 0.64 2.81 -4.24
C ALA A 64 0.72 3.90 -3.13
N GLY A 65 -0.41 4.27 -2.53
CA GLY A 65 -0.47 5.35 -1.53
C GLY A 65 -0.50 6.78 -2.10
N ARG A 66 -0.62 6.93 -3.43
CA ARG A 66 -0.82 8.23 -4.10
C ARG A 66 -2.24 8.75 -3.84
N LYS A 67 -2.35 9.92 -3.20
CA LYS A 67 -3.63 10.49 -2.74
C LYS A 67 -4.55 10.89 -3.89
N ASP A 68 -4.00 11.52 -4.92
CA ASP A 68 -4.73 12.03 -6.08
C ASP A 68 -5.52 10.92 -6.80
N LEU A 69 -4.89 9.75 -6.93
CA LEU A 69 -5.52 8.57 -7.53
C LEU A 69 -6.59 7.93 -6.64
N ILE A 70 -6.43 8.02 -5.32
CA ILE A 70 -7.40 7.50 -4.34
C ILE A 70 -8.64 8.39 -4.34
N GLU A 71 -8.45 9.69 -4.29
CA GLU A 71 -9.52 10.70 -4.28
C GLU A 71 -10.27 10.73 -5.62
N GLY A 72 -9.54 10.68 -6.75
CA GLY A 72 -10.16 10.62 -8.07
C GLY A 72 -11.00 9.36 -8.29
N ALA A 73 -10.54 8.20 -7.82
CA ALA A 73 -11.32 6.96 -7.91
C ALA A 73 -12.56 6.97 -6.99
N ALA A 74 -12.44 7.56 -5.80
CA ALA A 74 -13.56 7.70 -4.87
C ALA A 74 -14.62 8.70 -5.39
N ALA A 75 -14.19 9.77 -6.05
CA ALA A 75 -15.08 10.74 -6.69
C ALA A 75 -15.83 10.12 -7.89
N ALA A 76 -15.13 9.35 -8.73
CA ALA A 76 -15.74 8.64 -9.86
C ALA A 76 -16.78 7.59 -9.44
N ALA A 77 -16.68 7.03 -8.23
CA ALA A 77 -17.63 6.05 -7.69
C ALA A 77 -18.86 6.67 -7.00
N LYS A 78 -18.83 7.97 -6.71
CA LYS A 78 -19.95 8.73 -6.12
C LYS A 78 -20.84 9.43 -7.15
N LYS A 79 -20.38 9.51 -8.40
CA LYS A 79 -21.10 10.07 -9.53
C LYS A 79 -21.89 8.95 -10.21
#